data_AF-A0AAE3PLL6-F1
#
_entry.id   AF-A0AAE3PLL6-F1
#
_cell.length_a   1.000
_cell.length_b   1.000
_cell.length_c   1.000
_cell.angle_alpha   90.00
_cell.angle_beta   90.00
_cell.angle_gamma   90.00
#
_symmetry.space_group_name_H-M   'P 1'
#
loop_
_entity.id
_entity.type
_entity.pdbx_description
1 polymer ?
#
loop_
_entity_poly.entity_id
_entity_poly.type
_entity_poly.pdbx_seq_one_letter_code
_entity_poly.pdbx_strand_id
1 'polypeptide(L)'
;MECSPIGTVRTPLTDPDDAPRQGQWDALEGRIELDSEYEEALAGFDGDSVVVVWWADRADRSVRSYERDGVRGVFTTRSPDRPNPVCLTTCEVLGVEDAALSVRGVDMLDGTPVIDLKPPVVPE
;
A
#
# COMPACT_ATOMS: atom_id res chain seq x y z
N MET A 1 -1.02 -18.93 9.77
CA MET A 1 -1.70 -18.21 8.69
C MET A 1 -0.63 -17.86 7.69
N GLU A 2 -0.87 -18.17 6.43
CA GLU A 2 0.02 -17.86 5.31
C GLU A 2 -0.71 -16.86 4.41
N CYS A 3 0.05 -15.94 3.82
CA CYS A 3 -0.45 -14.92 2.93
C CYS A 3 0.57 -14.76 1.80
N SER A 4 0.11 -14.87 0.56
CA SER A 4 0.94 -14.74 -0.63
C SER A 4 0.69 -13.37 -1.26
N PRO A 5 1.73 -12.67 -1.73
CA PRO A 5 1.53 -11.49 -2.57
C PRO A 5 0.69 -11.81 -3.80
N ILE A 6 -0.12 -10.85 -4.22
CA ILE A 6 -0.90 -10.90 -5.47
C ILE A 6 -0.28 -10.04 -6.58
N GLY A 7 0.82 -9.37 -6.27
CA GLY A 7 1.44 -8.40 -7.15
C GLY A 7 2.50 -7.57 -6.45
N THR A 8 2.96 -6.54 -7.15
CA THR A 8 4.05 -5.65 -6.75
C THR A 8 3.72 -4.21 -7.10
N VAL A 9 4.10 -3.27 -6.25
CA VAL A 9 4.02 -1.84 -6.59
C VAL A 9 5.27 -1.40 -7.36
N ARG A 10 5.08 -0.53 -8.35
CA ARG A 10 6.10 0.22 -9.06
C ARG A 10 5.98 1.68 -8.74
N THR A 11 7.01 2.27 -8.14
CA THR A 11 7.02 3.69 -7.75
C THR A 11 8.41 4.28 -8.01
N PRO A 12 8.56 5.61 -8.05
CA PRO A 12 9.89 6.21 -8.08
C PRO A 12 10.61 6.18 -6.71
N LEU A 13 9.96 5.67 -5.66
CA LEU A 13 10.49 5.66 -4.30
C LEU A 13 11.45 4.49 -4.10
N THR A 14 12.75 4.75 -4.07
CA THR A 14 13.76 3.70 -3.83
C THR A 14 14.42 3.81 -2.46
N ASP A 15 14.30 4.96 -1.81
CA ASP A 15 14.80 5.23 -0.46
C ASP A 15 13.61 5.44 0.51
N PRO A 16 13.55 4.72 1.65
CA PRO A 16 12.58 4.97 2.71
C PRO A 16 12.50 6.43 3.18
N ASP A 17 13.61 7.17 3.15
CA ASP A 17 13.65 8.56 3.60
C ASP A 17 12.96 9.52 2.61
N ASP A 18 12.84 9.12 1.35
CA ASP A 18 12.13 9.87 0.30
C ASP A 18 10.62 9.54 0.27
N ALA A 19 10.20 8.45 0.91
CA ALA A 19 8.80 8.05 0.92
C ALA A 19 7.94 9.03 1.74
N PRO A 20 6.81 9.51 1.19
CA PRO A 20 5.91 10.38 1.94
C PRO A 20 5.35 9.62 3.15
N ARG A 21 5.11 10.34 4.26
CA ARG A 21 4.60 9.71 5.49
C ARG A 21 3.23 9.07 5.31
N GLN A 22 2.40 9.66 4.45
CA GLN A 22 1.08 9.18 4.04
C GLN A 22 0.86 9.66 2.61
N GLY A 23 0.76 8.72 1.68
CA GLY A 23 0.76 9.01 0.24
C GLY A 23 -0.54 9.67 -0.24
N GLN A 24 -1.67 9.46 0.45
CA GLN A 24 -3.01 9.86 -0.03
C GLN A 24 -3.19 11.34 -0.40
N TRP A 25 -2.29 12.23 0.04
CA TRP A 25 -2.31 13.68 -0.26
C TRP A 25 -1.18 14.11 -1.19
N ASP A 26 -0.31 13.18 -1.59
CA ASP A 26 0.83 13.41 -2.45
C ASP A 26 0.42 13.28 -3.92
N ALA A 27 1.12 14.03 -4.78
CA ALA A 27 0.93 13.96 -6.22
C ALA A 27 1.71 12.79 -6.86
N LEU A 28 2.48 12.05 -6.05
CA LEU A 28 3.32 10.96 -6.55
C LEU A 28 2.49 9.83 -7.15
N GLU A 29 2.82 9.51 -8.40
CA GLU A 29 2.16 8.44 -9.15
C GLU A 29 2.97 7.15 -9.10
N GLY A 30 2.26 6.03 -9.24
CA GLY A 30 2.83 4.70 -9.32
C GLY A 30 1.88 3.74 -10.00
N ARG A 31 2.31 2.47 -10.09
CA ARG A 31 1.53 1.40 -10.69
C ARG A 31 1.46 0.22 -9.73
N ILE A 32 0.28 -0.38 -9.59
CA ILE A 32 0.10 -1.65 -8.92
C ILE A 32 0.02 -2.71 -10.00
N GLU A 33 1.05 -3.54 -10.10
CA GLU A 33 1.11 -4.63 -11.08
C GLU A 33 0.71 -5.92 -10.38
N LEU A 34 -0.40 -6.53 -10.79
CA LEU A 34 -0.84 -7.83 -10.30
C LEU A 34 -0.18 -8.95 -11.09
N ASP A 35 0.02 -10.09 -10.44
CA ASP A 35 0.40 -11.30 -11.14
C ASP A 35 -0.73 -11.70 -12.10
N SER A 36 -0.37 -12.24 -13.27
CA SER A 36 -1.32 -12.48 -14.37
C SER A 36 -2.49 -13.38 -14.00
N GLU A 37 -2.34 -14.24 -13.00
CA GLU A 37 -3.44 -15.10 -12.50
C GLU A 37 -4.57 -14.31 -11.82
N TYR A 38 -4.32 -13.06 -11.42
CA TYR A 38 -5.28 -12.17 -10.76
C TYR A 38 -5.89 -11.11 -11.69
N GLU A 39 -5.58 -11.12 -13.00
CA GLU A 39 -6.09 -10.14 -13.96
C GLU A 39 -7.64 -10.07 -13.96
N GLU A 40 -8.31 -11.22 -13.98
CA GLU A 40 -9.78 -11.29 -13.95
C GLU A 40 -10.39 -10.68 -12.67
N ALA A 41 -9.62 -10.59 -11.58
CA ALA A 41 -10.09 -10.00 -10.32
C ALA A 41 -10.25 -8.47 -10.39
N LEU A 42 -9.75 -7.82 -11.45
CA LEU A 42 -9.99 -6.41 -11.75
C LEU A 42 -11.23 -6.16 -12.60
N ALA A 43 -11.93 -7.21 -13.03
CA ALA A 43 -13.12 -7.05 -13.86
C ALA A 43 -14.21 -6.22 -13.14
N GLY A 44 -14.68 -5.17 -13.82
CA GLY A 44 -15.72 -4.28 -13.29
C GLY A 44 -15.21 -3.23 -12.31
N PHE A 45 -13.90 -3.00 -12.22
CA PHE A 45 -13.34 -1.91 -11.43
C PHE A 45 -13.80 -0.54 -11.96
N ASP A 46 -14.55 0.21 -11.16
CA ASP A 46 -15.15 1.50 -11.54
C ASP A 46 -14.94 2.62 -10.48
N GLY A 47 -14.14 2.35 -9.45
CA GLY A 47 -13.91 3.29 -8.35
C GLY A 47 -12.82 4.32 -8.64
N ASP A 48 -13.04 5.57 -8.21
CA ASP A 48 -12.03 6.66 -8.28
C ASP A 48 -10.89 6.48 -7.27
N SER A 49 -10.98 5.51 -6.37
CA SER A 49 -9.99 5.26 -5.33
C SER A 49 -9.92 3.79 -4.94
N VAL A 50 -8.75 3.37 -4.48
CA VAL A 50 -8.48 2.00 -4.02
C VAL A 50 -7.70 2.04 -2.72
N VAL A 51 -8.06 1.17 -1.78
CA VAL A 51 -7.26 0.84 -0.62
C VAL A 51 -6.32 -0.30 -1.00
N VAL A 52 -5.03 0.00 -1.04
CA VAL A 52 -3.96 -0.95 -1.27
C VAL A 52 -3.53 -1.52 0.07
N VAL A 53 -3.68 -2.83 0.24
CA VAL A 53 -3.12 -3.58 1.37
C VAL A 53 -1.78 -4.13 0.92
N TRP A 54 -0.70 -3.73 1.59
CA TRP A 54 0.66 -4.10 1.19
C TRP A 54 1.49 -4.56 2.37
N TRP A 55 2.52 -5.34 2.08
CA TRP A 55 3.42 -5.88 3.09
C TRP A 55 4.70 -5.05 3.13
N ALA A 56 4.97 -4.36 4.24
CA ALA A 56 6.24 -3.69 4.44
C ALA A 56 7.33 -4.75 4.71
N ASP A 57 7.85 -5.30 3.62
CA ASP A 57 8.83 -6.38 3.55
C ASP A 57 10.17 -6.04 4.23
N ARG A 58 10.46 -4.75 4.33
CA ARG A 58 11.67 -4.19 4.95
C ARG A 58 11.49 -3.77 6.43
N ALA A 59 10.30 -3.97 7.01
CA ALA A 59 9.97 -3.50 8.36
C ALA A 59 10.62 -4.30 9.50
N ASP A 60 10.94 -3.64 10.62
CA ASP A 60 11.31 -4.29 11.87
C ASP A 60 10.07 -4.82 12.61
N ARG A 61 9.93 -6.13 12.61
CA ARG A 61 8.79 -6.85 13.20
C ARG A 61 8.91 -7.04 14.72
N SER A 62 10.05 -6.71 15.31
CA SER A 62 10.27 -6.79 16.76
C SER A 62 9.68 -5.58 17.50
N VAL A 63 9.44 -4.47 16.79
CA VAL A 63 8.98 -3.20 17.36
C VAL A 63 7.60 -3.32 18.03
N ARG A 64 7.49 -2.77 19.24
CA ARG A 64 6.26 -2.70 20.04
C ARG A 64 5.86 -1.28 20.43
N SER A 65 6.80 -0.33 20.35
CA SER A 65 6.61 1.10 20.64
C SER A 65 7.13 1.96 19.49
N TYR A 66 6.55 3.14 19.32
CA TYR A 66 6.97 4.14 18.34
C TYR A 66 7.27 5.45 19.06
N GLU A 67 8.42 6.06 18.77
CA GLU A 67 8.99 7.15 19.56
C GLU A 67 9.27 8.40 18.70
N ARG A 68 8.24 8.96 18.07
CA ARG A 68 8.37 10.22 17.31
C ARG A 68 7.66 11.41 17.96
N ASP A 69 6.56 11.17 18.65
CA ASP A 69 5.71 12.19 19.29
C ASP A 69 5.39 11.79 20.74
N GLY A 70 6.41 11.27 21.44
CA GLY A 70 6.27 10.53 22.69
C GLY A 70 6.17 9.02 22.47
N VAL A 71 6.43 8.25 23.54
CA VAL A 71 6.39 6.79 23.50
C VAL A 71 4.93 6.32 23.49
N ARG A 72 4.53 5.63 22.43
CA ARG A 72 3.21 4.99 22.31
C ARG A 72 3.30 3.60 21.74
N GLY A 73 2.36 2.74 22.09
CA GLY A 73 2.28 1.38 21.53
C GLY A 73 2.05 1.43 20.03
N VAL A 74 2.73 0.55 19.27
CA VAL A 74 2.75 0.57 17.80
C VAL A 74 1.35 0.52 17.17
N PHE A 75 0.39 -0.17 17.81
CA PHE A 75 -1.00 -0.29 17.34
C PHE A 75 -1.81 1.01 17.42
N THR A 76 -1.28 2.05 18.04
CA THR A 76 -1.87 3.40 18.04
C THR A 76 -1.31 4.29 16.93
N THR A 77 -0.56 3.70 16.00
CA THR A 77 0.18 4.40 14.94
C THR A 77 -0.01 3.74 13.58
N ARG A 78 0.51 4.40 12.54
CA ARG A 78 0.66 3.85 11.19
C ARG A 78 2.11 3.47 10.85
N SER A 79 2.97 3.27 11.86
CA SER A 79 4.36 2.83 11.64
C SER A 79 4.39 1.50 10.86
N PRO A 80 5.21 1.35 9.80
CA PRO A 80 5.37 0.08 9.10
C PRO A 80 6.09 -0.96 9.97
N ASP A 81 6.95 -0.54 10.89
CA ASP A 81 7.59 -1.41 11.89
C ASP A 81 6.57 -1.84 12.94
N ARG A 82 6.07 -3.08 12.80
CA ARG A 82 5.04 -3.70 13.65
C ARG A 82 5.08 -5.23 13.53
N PRO A 83 4.48 -6.00 14.46
CA PRO A 83 4.57 -7.47 14.43
C PRO A 83 4.15 -8.12 13.10
N ASN A 84 3.05 -7.63 12.53
CA ASN A 84 2.55 -7.98 11.20
C ASN A 84 2.52 -6.70 10.36
N PRO A 85 3.53 -6.45 9.50
CA PRO A 85 3.72 -5.21 8.73
C PRO A 85 2.73 -5.06 7.56
N VAL A 86 1.47 -5.40 7.81
CA VAL A 86 0.35 -5.15 6.91
C VAL A 86 0.01 -3.67 7.00
N CYS A 87 0.22 -2.99 5.89
CA CYS A 87 0.04 -1.55 5.74
C CYS A 87 -1.12 -1.27 4.77
N LEU A 88 -1.64 -0.04 4.84
CA LEU A 88 -2.80 0.41 4.10
C LEU A 88 -2.51 1.77 3.51
N THR A 89 -2.71 1.92 2.21
CA THR A 89 -2.59 3.20 1.50
C THR A 89 -3.81 3.37 0.62
N THR A 90 -4.52 4.50 0.76
CA THR A 90 -5.60 4.84 -0.16
C THR A 90 -5.01 5.66 -1.29
N CYS A 91 -5.16 5.20 -2.52
CA CYS A 91 -4.71 5.88 -3.71
C CYS A 91 -5.89 6.31 -4.58
N GLU A 92 -5.74 7.43 -5.30
CA GLU A 92 -6.61 7.80 -6.42
C GLU A 92 -6.32 6.85 -7.59
N VAL A 93 -7.34 6.33 -8.25
CA VAL A 93 -7.19 5.49 -9.44
C VAL A 93 -7.19 6.38 -10.68
N LEU A 94 -6.11 6.31 -11.46
CA LEU A 94 -5.94 7.07 -12.70
C LEU A 94 -6.36 6.26 -13.93
N GLY A 95 -6.29 4.93 -13.84
CA GLY A 95 -6.68 4.03 -14.91
C GLY A 95 -6.41 2.57 -14.56
N VAL A 96 -7.10 1.67 -15.26
CA VAL A 96 -6.94 0.22 -15.15
C VAL A 96 -6.62 -0.31 -16.55
N GLU A 97 -5.48 -0.98 -16.70
CA GLU A 97 -5.00 -1.52 -17.96
C GLU A 97 -4.32 -2.87 -17.71
N ASP A 98 -4.78 -3.90 -18.43
CA ASP A 98 -4.36 -5.30 -18.23
C ASP A 98 -4.49 -5.71 -16.74
N ALA A 99 -3.48 -6.40 -16.20
CA ALA A 99 -3.38 -6.77 -14.79
C ALA A 99 -2.84 -5.64 -13.89
N ALA A 100 -3.14 -4.36 -14.18
CA ALA A 100 -2.54 -3.26 -13.42
C ALA A 100 -3.43 -2.03 -13.23
N LEU A 101 -3.14 -1.30 -12.14
CA LEU A 101 -3.77 -0.03 -11.79
C LEU A 101 -2.71 1.06 -11.79
N SER A 102 -2.92 2.11 -12.59
CA SER A 102 -2.20 3.37 -12.48
C SER A 102 -2.85 4.18 -11.37
N VAL A 103 -2.05 4.65 -10.41
CA VAL A 103 -2.57 5.29 -9.19
C VAL A 103 -1.76 6.52 -8.80
N ARG A 104 -2.39 7.45 -8.08
CA ARG A 104 -1.76 8.60 -7.43
C ARG A 104 -1.90 8.52 -5.92
N GLY A 105 -0.90 9.04 -5.21
CA GLY A 105 -0.85 9.08 -3.76
C GLY A 105 -0.17 7.87 -3.14
N VAL A 106 0.88 7.36 -3.80
CA VAL A 106 1.67 6.22 -3.32
C VAL A 106 2.64 6.65 -2.22
N ASP A 107 2.83 5.80 -1.22
CA ASP A 107 3.85 5.93 -0.15
C ASP A 107 4.69 4.66 0.04
N MET A 108 4.60 3.75 -0.93
CA MET A 108 5.29 2.46 -0.91
C MET A 108 6.55 2.52 -1.76
N LEU A 109 7.63 1.90 -1.28
CA LEU A 109 8.85 1.76 -2.05
C LEU A 109 8.63 0.89 -3.29
N ASP A 110 9.43 1.13 -4.32
CA ASP A 110 9.47 0.28 -5.51
C ASP A 110 9.74 -1.17 -5.12
N GLY A 111 9.02 -2.09 -5.77
CA GLY A 111 9.12 -3.52 -5.51
C GLY A 111 8.39 -3.99 -4.25
N THR A 112 7.65 -3.12 -3.54
CA THR A 112 6.89 -3.54 -2.35
C THR A 112 5.77 -4.52 -2.73
N PRO A 113 5.63 -5.67 -2.01
CA PRO A 113 4.59 -6.65 -2.27
C PRO A 113 3.18 -6.14 -1.95
N VAL A 114 2.25 -6.38 -2.87
CA VAL A 114 0.82 -6.12 -2.69
C VAL A 114 0.14 -7.40 -2.21
N ILE A 115 -0.71 -7.27 -1.19
CA ILE A 115 -1.42 -8.37 -0.54
C ILE A 115 -2.88 -8.41 -0.98
N ASP A 116 -3.53 -7.26 -1.08
CA ASP A 116 -4.97 -7.17 -1.35
C ASP A 116 -5.34 -5.78 -1.86
N LEU A 117 -6.47 -5.67 -2.56
CA LEU A 117 -7.04 -4.43 -3.08
C LEU A 117 -8.51 -4.34 -2.66
N LYS A 118 -8.96 -3.18 -2.20
CA LYS A 118 -10.36 -2.97 -1.78
C LYS A 118 -10.88 -1.59 -2.18
N PRO A 119 -12.18 -1.46 -2.46
CA PRO A 119 -12.80 -0.14 -2.48
C PRO A 119 -12.70 0.50 -1.08
N PRO A 120 -12.52 1.84 -0.99
CA PRO A 120 -12.53 2.53 0.30
C PRO A 120 -13.92 2.47 0.94
N VAL A 121 -13.95 2.48 2.28
CA VAL A 121 -15.20 2.59 3.03
C VAL A 121 -15.69 4.04 2.96
N VAL A 122 -16.84 4.26 2.35
CA VAL A 122 -17.55 5.54 2.36
C VAL A 122 -18.76 5.45 3.29
N PRO A 123 -19.07 6.49 4.09
CA PRO A 123 -20.32 6.53 4.84
C PRO A 123 -21.53 6.47 3.89
N GLU A 124 -22.56 5.71 4.27
CA GLU A 124 -23.89 5.76 3.63
C GLU A 124 -24.57 7.12 3.83
#